data_AF-A0A2G6CCU8-F1
#
_entry.id   AF-A0A2G6CCU8-F1
#
_cell.length_a   1.000
_cell.length_b   1.000
_cell.length_c   1.000
_cell.angle_alpha   90.00
_cell.angle_beta   90.00
_cell.angle_gamma   90.00
#
_symmetry.space_group_name_H-M   'P 1'
#
loop_
_entity.id
_entity.type
_entity.pdbx_description
1 polymer ?
#
loop_
_entity_poly.entity_id
_entity_poly.type
_entity_poly.pdbx_seq_one_letter_code
_entity_poly.pdbx_strand_id
1 'polypeptide(L)'
;MSGLSQTSGTALAGPPLEQAVFNRLASLAHREAGLSISPSKAAMVRTRLARRLRALKLANYDDYTTLVESDAGAAERREMIS
;
A
#
# COMPACT_ATOMS: atom_id res chain seq x y z
N MET A 1 -17.78 13.66 -16.07
CA MET A 1 -17.16 12.58 -15.28
C MET A 1 -16.48 13.24 -14.09
N SER A 2 -17.18 13.29 -12.96
CA SER A 2 -16.82 14.08 -11.77
C SER A 2 -15.50 13.61 -11.16
N GLY A 3 -14.67 14.59 -10.81
CA GLY A 3 -13.26 14.38 -10.47
C GLY A 3 -12.96 14.06 -9.01
N LEU A 4 -11.64 14.03 -8.77
CA LEU A 4 -10.90 14.25 -7.53
C LEU A 4 -9.49 14.60 -8.00
N SER A 5 -9.14 15.88 -8.08
CA SER A 5 -8.50 16.66 -7.00
C SER A 5 -6.99 16.49 -6.99
N GLN A 6 -6.37 17.58 -7.42
CA GLN A 6 -4.98 17.96 -7.24
C GLN A 6 -4.47 17.59 -5.85
N THR A 7 -3.29 16.98 -5.77
CA THR A 7 -2.41 17.08 -4.60
C THR A 7 -1.00 17.43 -5.07
N SER A 8 -0.73 18.74 -5.06
CA SER A 8 0.61 19.29 -4.93
C SER A 8 1.29 18.62 -3.74
N GLY A 9 2.39 17.92 -4.00
CA GLY A 9 3.12 17.17 -2.99
C GLY A 9 3.78 18.08 -1.96
N THR A 10 3.33 18.00 -0.71
CA THR A 10 4.14 18.35 0.44
C THR A 10 5.29 17.35 0.50
N ALA A 11 6.49 17.82 0.14
CA ALA A 11 7.72 17.07 0.27
C ALA A 11 7.90 16.56 1.71
N LEU A 12 8.37 15.31 1.84
CA LEU A 12 8.82 14.56 3.04
C LEU A 12 7.93 13.36 3.44
N ALA A 13 6.62 13.39 3.21
CA ALA A 13 5.75 12.22 3.39
C ALA A 13 5.40 11.63 2.01
N GLY A 14 5.27 10.30 1.90
CA GLY A 14 4.82 9.67 0.64
C GLY A 14 3.42 10.13 0.22
N PRO A 15 2.88 9.68 -0.92
CA PRO A 15 1.51 9.99 -1.30
C PRO A 15 0.53 9.58 -0.18
N PRO A 16 -0.64 10.23 -0.07
CA PRO A 16 -1.64 9.87 0.91
C PRO A 16 -2.12 8.43 0.67
N LEU A 17 -2.14 7.61 1.73
CA LEU A 17 -2.73 6.28 1.68
C LEU A 17 -4.19 6.34 2.08
N GLU A 18 -5.08 6.21 1.10
CA GLU A 18 -6.52 6.13 1.33
C GLU A 18 -6.89 4.92 2.20
N GLN A 19 -7.88 5.11 3.08
CA GLN A 19 -8.31 4.06 4.01
C GLN A 19 -8.84 2.82 3.27
N ALA A 20 -9.49 3.00 2.12
CA ALA A 20 -9.96 1.91 1.28
C ALA A 20 -8.80 1.05 0.72
N VAL A 21 -7.72 1.70 0.26
CA VAL A 21 -6.53 1.03 -0.26
C VAL A 21 -5.79 0.30 0.87
N PHE A 22 -5.66 0.94 2.04
CA PHE A 22 -5.12 0.28 3.23
C PHE A 22 -5.91 -0.99 3.57
N ASN A 23 -7.24 -0.93 3.59
CA ASN A 23 -8.08 -2.08 3.92
C ASN A 23 -7.92 -3.22 2.90
N ARG A 24 -7.77 -2.91 1.61
CA ARG A 24 -7.47 -3.92 0.57
C ARG A 24 -6.13 -4.61 0.82
N LEU A 25 -5.06 -3.84 1.02
CA LEU A 25 -3.73 -4.39 1.27
C LEU A 25 -3.66 -5.17 2.59
N ALA A 26 -4.36 -4.71 3.63
CA ALA A 26 -4.49 -5.41 4.90
C ALA A 26 -5.24 -6.74 4.73
N SER A 27 -6.31 -6.77 3.93
CA SER A 27 -7.06 -7.99 3.62
C SER A 27 -6.22 -8.97 2.80
N LEU A 28 -5.40 -8.46 1.87
CA LEU A 28 -4.45 -9.27 1.11
C LEU A 28 -3.41 -9.90 2.04
N ALA A 29 -2.79 -9.12 2.92
CA ALA A 29 -1.84 -9.63 3.91
C ALA A 29 -2.48 -10.67 4.85
N HIS A 30 -3.73 -10.46 5.25
CA HIS A 30 -4.48 -11.42 6.06
C HIS A 30 -4.74 -12.73 5.31
N ARG A 31 -5.15 -12.67 4.03
CA ARG A 31 -5.37 -13.86 3.20
C ARG A 31 -4.10 -14.66 2.96
N GLU A 32 -2.97 -13.99 2.71
CA GLU A 32 -1.73 -14.64 2.30
C GLU A 32 -0.92 -15.19 3.48
N ALA A 33 -1.00 -14.56 4.66
CA ALA A 33 -0.19 -14.94 5.82
C ALA A 33 -0.96 -15.10 7.14
N GLY A 34 -2.29 -15.03 7.11
CA GLY A 34 -3.14 -15.14 8.30
C GLY A 34 -3.00 -13.98 9.29
N LEU A 35 -2.26 -12.92 8.94
CA LEU A 35 -1.99 -11.79 9.83
C LEU A 35 -3.20 -10.87 9.92
N SER A 36 -3.82 -10.79 11.10
CA SER A 36 -4.81 -9.75 11.38
C SER A 36 -4.08 -8.46 11.81
N ILE A 37 -4.22 -7.41 11.01
CA ILE A 37 -3.62 -6.11 11.30
C ILE A 37 -4.53 -5.38 12.29
N SER A 38 -4.14 -5.38 13.56
CA SER A 38 -4.85 -4.59 14.57
C SER A 38 -4.69 -3.09 14.29
N PRO A 39 -5.64 -2.23 14.73
CA PRO A 39 -5.55 -0.78 14.56
C PRO A 39 -4.22 -0.19 15.06
N SER A 40 -3.70 -0.72 16.16
CA SER A 40 -2.41 -0.31 16.74
C SER A 40 -1.21 -0.55 15.81
N LYS A 41 -1.31 -1.50 14.86
CA LYS A 41 -0.27 -1.82 13.88
C LYS A 41 -0.44 -1.07 12.56
N ALA A 42 -1.56 -0.37 12.36
CA ALA A 42 -1.85 0.32 11.10
C ALA A 42 -0.80 1.38 10.74
N ALA A 43 -0.26 2.09 11.74
CA ALA A 43 0.82 3.05 11.52
C ALA A 43 2.10 2.37 10.97
N MET A 44 2.49 1.22 11.54
CA MET A 44 3.66 0.46 11.09
C MET A 44 3.51 -0.03 9.65
N VAL A 45 2.30 -0.51 9.31
CA VAL A 45 1.98 -0.98 7.96
C VAL A 45 2.03 0.17 6.96
N ARG A 46 1.46 1.34 7.31
CA ARG A 46 1.57 2.57 6.49
C ARG A 46 3.02 2.94 6.21
N THR A 47 3.90 2.93 7.22
CA THR A 47 5.33 3.20 7.05
C THR A 47 6.01 2.18 6.14
N ARG A 48 5.68 0.89 6.30
CA ARG A 48 6.21 -0.19 5.44
C ARG A 48 5.78 0.00 3.98
N LEU A 49 4.49 0.22 3.72
CA LEU A 49 3.96 0.46 2.37
C LEU A 49 4.63 1.67 1.72
N ALA A 50 4.79 2.77 2.45
CA ALA A 50 5.48 3.96 1.94
C ALA A 50 6.96 3.69 1.61
N ARG A 51 7.63 2.75 2.31
CA ARG A 51 9.00 2.32 1.97
C ARG A 51 9.02 1.47 0.71
N ARG A 52 8.09 0.51 0.55
CA ARG A 52 7.97 -0.33 -0.65
C ARG A 52 7.70 0.51 -1.90
N LEU A 53 6.79 1.48 -1.79
CA LEU A 53 6.47 2.40 -2.87
C LEU A 53 7.70 3.14 -3.41
N ARG A 54 8.57 3.61 -2.50
CA ARG A 54 9.85 4.25 -2.86
C ARG A 54 10.84 3.28 -3.48
N ALA A 55 10.93 2.06 -2.96
CA ALA A 55 11.83 1.02 -3.49
C ALA A 55 11.47 0.65 -4.94
N LEU A 56 10.17 0.59 -5.25
CA LEU A 56 9.65 0.29 -6.57
C LEU A 56 9.53 1.51 -7.50
N LYS A 57 9.83 2.72 -6.98
CA LYS A 57 9.67 4.00 -7.70
C LYS A 57 8.25 4.23 -8.24
N LEU A 58 7.24 3.75 -7.51
CA LEU A 58 5.85 3.95 -7.87
C LEU A 58 5.34 5.29 -7.34
N ALA A 59 4.42 5.92 -8.07
CA ALA A 59 3.91 7.24 -7.74
C ALA A 59 2.70 7.22 -6.80
N ASN A 60 1.94 6.11 -6.77
CA ASN A 60 0.69 5.98 -6.04
C ASN A 60 0.48 4.53 -5.57
N TYR A 61 -0.42 4.34 -4.60
CA TYR A 61 -0.71 3.01 -4.05
C TYR A 61 -1.64 2.17 -4.93
N ASP A 62 -2.28 2.76 -5.95
CA ASP A 62 -3.14 2.01 -6.88
C ASP A 62 -2.30 1.14 -7.81
N ASP A 63 -1.21 1.69 -8.36
CA ASP A 63 -0.20 0.97 -9.14
C ASP A 63 0.44 -0.13 -8.29
N TYR A 64 0.72 0.18 -7.03
CA TYR A 64 1.27 -0.80 -6.08
C TYR A 64 0.28 -1.93 -5.80
N THR A 65 -0.99 -1.61 -5.58
CA THR A 65 -2.05 -2.60 -5.33
C THR A 65 -2.22 -3.51 -6.53
N THR A 66 -2.26 -2.94 -7.73
CA THR A 66 -2.33 -3.70 -8.99
C THR A 66 -1.14 -4.65 -9.13
N LEU A 67 0.08 -4.20 -8.80
CA LEU A 67 1.27 -5.04 -8.83
C LEU A 67 1.13 -6.22 -7.85
N VAL A 68 0.85 -5.98 -6.57
CA VAL A 68 0.81 -7.05 -5.56
C VAL A 68 -0.37 -8.00 -5.72
N GLU A 69 -1.46 -7.55 -6.35
CA GLU A 69 -2.60 -8.41 -6.71
C GLU A 69 -2.29 -9.29 -7.94
N SER A 70 -1.41 -8.84 -8.84
CA SER A 70 -0.98 -9.61 -10.02
C SER A 70 -0.05 -10.78 -9.68
N ASP A 71 0.04 -11.75 -10.60
CA ASP A 71 0.96 -12.88 -10.49
C ASP A 71 2.44 -12.43 -10.54
N ALA A 72 2.75 -11.40 -11.33
CA ALA A 72 4.09 -10.84 -11.44
C ALA A 72 4.57 -10.22 -10.12
N GLY A 73 3.65 -9.72 -9.29
CA GLY A 73 3.95 -9.16 -7.97
C GLY A 73 3.94 -10.18 -6.83
N ALA A 74 3.91 -11.49 -7.09
CA ALA A 74 3.93 -12.50 -6.01
C ALA A 74 5.17 -12.40 -5.10
N ALA A 75 6.33 -11.98 -5.65
CA ALA A 75 7.51 -11.67 -4.85
C ALA A 75 7.29 -10.43 -3.97
N GLU A 76 6.79 -9.34 -4.56
CA GLU A 76 6.51 -8.09 -3.85
C GLU A 76 5.45 -8.26 -2.76
N ARG A 77 4.43 -9.08 -3.01
CA ARG A 77 3.37 -9.42 -2.05
C ARG A 77 3.96 -10.05 -0.79
N ARG A 78 4.95 -10.93 -0.92
CA ARG A 78 5.66 -11.52 0.23
C ARG A 78 6.50 -10.48 0.97
N GLU A 79 7.19 -9.62 0.22
CA GLU A 79 7.97 -8.50 0.78
C GLU A 79 7.12 -7.47 1.53
N MET A 80 5.87 -7.27 1.10
CA MET A 80 4.90 -6.44 1.80
C MET A 80 4.56 -7.00 3.18
N ILE A 81 4.47 -8.33 3.28
CA ILE A 81 4.03 -9.06 4.47
C ILE A 81 5.19 -9.29 5.45
N SER A 82 6.41 -9.52 4.96
CA SER A 82 7.63 -9.71 5.77
C SER A 82 8.01 -8.45 6.54
#